data_AF-A0A1F8J3K2-F1
#
_entry.id   AF-A0A1F8J3K2-F1
#
_cell.length_a   1.000
_cell.length_b   1.000
_cell.length_c   1.000
_cell.angle_alpha   90.00
_cell.angle_beta   90.00
_cell.angle_gamma   90.00
#
_symmetry.space_group_name_H-M   'P 1'
#
loop_
_entity.id
_entity.type
_entity.pdbx_description
1 polymer ?
#
loop_
_entity_poly.entity_id
_entity_poly.type
_entity_poly.pdbx_seq_one_letter_code
_entity_poly.pdbx_strand_id
1 'polypeptide(L)'
;MTSFMSFAEPIKKLLTRVVASHETHAKWLNTLSYLENCGARKIAACEHPTLVKEEMLKHAAEEFRHAHHLKRQIEKVSTKSMDTYSLALMLGGISSLHYLTVLDLKASRYLKRAGLTKNAIKEAAYLLVTYAIELRADELYRIYDDVLKNAGSKVAVKSILLEEKEHLNEMIEGLHKLPSGFVHAEQICAFEGDLCKKWILSINRTIQE
;
A
#
# COMPACT_ATOMS: atom_id res chain seq x y z
N MET A 1 6.34 18.82 9.11
CA MET A 1 7.02 17.51 9.25
C MET A 1 5.88 16.52 9.22
N THR A 2 5.82 15.65 8.22
CA THR A 2 4.68 14.73 8.08
C THR A 2 4.58 13.89 9.35
N SER A 3 3.36 13.75 9.89
CA SER A 3 3.02 12.89 11.03
C SER A 3 3.15 11.39 10.71
N PHE A 4 3.87 11.04 9.65
CA PHE A 4 4.09 9.68 9.21
C PHE A 4 4.82 8.91 10.31
N MET A 5 4.14 7.92 10.86
CA MET A 5 4.69 7.06 11.89
C MET A 5 5.42 5.90 11.23
N SER A 6 6.75 5.85 11.41
CA SER A 6 7.57 4.73 10.97
C SER A 6 7.27 3.48 11.79
N PHE A 7 7.20 2.33 11.11
CA PHE A 7 7.10 1.01 11.74
C PHE A 7 8.28 0.12 11.34
N ALA A 8 9.44 0.71 11.06
CA ALA A 8 10.56 0.00 10.46
C ALA A 8 10.98 -1.25 11.24
N GLU A 9 11.21 -1.12 12.55
CA GLU A 9 11.60 -2.25 13.40
C GLU A 9 10.49 -3.32 13.56
N PRO A 10 9.23 -2.95 13.87
CA PRO A 10 8.11 -3.91 13.85
C PRO A 10 7.95 -4.65 12.52
N ILE A 11 8.03 -3.94 11.39
CA ILE A 11 7.92 -4.52 10.04
C ILE A 11 9.09 -5.46 9.79
N LYS A 12 10.32 -5.05 10.09
CA LYS A 12 11.51 -5.90 9.91
C LYS A 12 11.37 -7.22 10.66
N LYS A 13 11.02 -7.18 11.95
CA LYS A 13 10.80 -8.38 12.78
C LYS A 13 9.70 -9.28 12.21
N LEU A 14 8.60 -8.68 11.76
CA LEU A 14 7.51 -9.39 11.11
C LEU A 14 7.99 -10.08 9.83
N LEU A 15 8.64 -9.35 8.93
CA LEU A 15 9.08 -9.85 7.63
C LEU A 15 10.15 -10.93 7.76
N THR A 16 11.06 -10.83 8.73
CA THR A 16 12.03 -11.89 9.01
C THR A 16 11.32 -13.21 9.35
N ARG A 17 10.23 -13.17 10.13
CA ARG A 17 9.42 -14.37 10.42
C ARG A 17 8.65 -14.87 9.20
N VAL A 18 8.07 -13.95 8.42
CA VAL A 18 7.31 -14.27 7.22
C VAL A 18 8.17 -14.99 6.18
N VAL A 19 9.37 -14.47 5.89
CA VAL A 19 10.29 -15.00 4.88
C VAL A 19 10.92 -16.33 5.32
N ALA A 20 10.95 -16.63 6.63
CA ALA A 20 11.48 -17.88 7.15
C ALA A 20 10.62 -19.11 6.82
N SER A 21 9.35 -18.95 6.41
CA SER A 21 8.48 -20.05 6.00
C SER A 21 7.90 -19.81 4.62
N HIS A 22 8.06 -20.81 3.75
CA HIS A 22 7.54 -20.80 2.37
C HIS A 22 6.04 -20.53 2.30
N GLU A 23 5.25 -21.08 3.21
CA GLU A 23 3.80 -20.88 3.22
C GLU A 23 3.42 -19.45 3.62
N THR A 24 4.02 -18.93 4.69
CA THR A 24 3.74 -17.55 5.13
C THR A 24 4.26 -16.54 4.14
N HIS A 25 5.41 -16.81 3.50
CA HIS A 25 5.99 -15.96 2.47
C HIS A 25 5.08 -15.92 1.22
N ALA A 26 4.54 -17.06 0.80
CA ALA A 26 3.57 -17.12 -0.29
C ALA A 26 2.28 -16.32 0.02
N LYS A 27 1.71 -16.47 1.22
CA LYS A 27 0.53 -15.68 1.65
C LYS A 27 0.86 -14.19 1.76
N TRP A 28 2.06 -13.83 2.19
CA TRP A 28 2.53 -12.44 2.23
C TRP A 28 2.61 -11.81 0.84
N LEU A 29 3.25 -12.48 -0.12
CA LEU A 29 3.29 -12.03 -1.51
C LEU A 29 1.89 -11.89 -2.10
N ASN A 30 0.99 -12.82 -1.81
CA ASN A 30 -0.41 -12.74 -2.22
C ASN A 30 -1.15 -11.55 -1.57
N THR A 31 -0.80 -11.21 -0.33
CA THR A 31 -1.36 -10.07 0.41
C THR A 31 -0.86 -8.74 -0.16
N LEU A 32 0.43 -8.60 -0.46
CA LEU A 32 0.96 -7.41 -1.13
C LEU A 32 0.36 -7.26 -2.54
N SER A 33 0.30 -8.36 -3.29
CA SER A 33 -0.35 -8.41 -4.61
C SER A 33 -1.79 -7.89 -4.57
N TYR A 34 -2.55 -8.27 -3.54
CA TYR A 34 -3.89 -7.76 -3.30
C TYR A 34 -3.91 -6.25 -3.04
N LEU A 35 -3.00 -5.74 -2.20
CA LEU A 35 -2.93 -4.32 -1.84
C LEU A 35 -2.58 -3.43 -3.05
N GLU A 36 -1.61 -3.83 -3.88
CA GLU A 36 -1.29 -3.07 -5.11
C GLU A 36 -2.45 -3.09 -6.09
N ASN A 37 -3.14 -4.23 -6.23
CA ASN A 37 -4.35 -4.30 -7.03
C ASN A 37 -5.48 -3.40 -6.48
N CYS A 38 -5.57 -3.22 -5.17
CA CYS A 38 -6.48 -2.26 -4.56
C CYS A 38 -6.07 -0.81 -4.86
N GLY A 39 -4.77 -0.51 -4.83
CA GLY A 39 -4.21 0.78 -5.24
C GLY A 39 -4.58 1.10 -6.68
N ALA A 40 -4.25 0.22 -7.61
CA ALA A 40 -4.56 0.34 -9.04
C ALA A 40 -6.05 0.64 -9.31
N ARG A 41 -6.94 -0.16 -8.68
CA ARG A 41 -8.39 0.03 -8.82
C ARG A 41 -8.88 1.35 -8.24
N LYS A 42 -8.26 1.81 -7.15
CA LYS A 42 -8.60 3.11 -6.56
C LYS A 42 -8.20 4.25 -7.49
N ILE A 43 -6.98 4.21 -8.03
CA ILE A 43 -6.50 5.19 -9.00
C ILE A 43 -7.47 5.24 -10.18
N ALA A 44 -7.74 4.11 -10.83
CA ALA A 44 -8.65 4.03 -11.97
C ALA A 44 -10.08 4.54 -11.66
N ALA A 45 -10.62 4.24 -10.47
CA ALA A 45 -11.95 4.72 -10.07
C ALA A 45 -11.99 6.24 -9.82
N CYS A 46 -10.84 6.86 -9.55
CA CYS A 46 -10.75 8.28 -9.26
C CYS A 46 -10.72 9.16 -10.52
N GLU A 47 -10.55 8.56 -11.70
CA GLU A 47 -10.48 9.23 -13.00
C GLU A 47 -11.66 10.21 -13.25
N HIS A 48 -11.34 11.30 -13.94
CA HIS A 48 -12.34 12.19 -14.52
C HIS A 48 -12.89 11.54 -15.81
N PRO A 49 -14.19 11.65 -16.13
CA PRO A 49 -14.76 11.01 -17.33
C PRO A 49 -14.07 11.35 -18.66
N THR A 50 -13.40 12.50 -18.75
CA THR A 50 -12.78 13.01 -20.00
C THR A 50 -11.44 13.72 -19.82
N LEU A 51 -11.03 14.00 -18.58
CA LEU A 51 -9.84 14.82 -18.26
C LEU A 51 -8.80 13.99 -17.50
N VAL A 52 -8.71 12.71 -17.85
CA VAL A 52 -7.70 11.82 -17.27
C VAL A 52 -6.35 12.26 -17.80
N LYS A 53 -5.40 12.44 -16.88
CA LYS A 53 -4.04 12.80 -17.23
C LYS A 53 -3.19 11.56 -17.42
N GLU A 54 -2.15 11.68 -18.25
CA GLU A 54 -1.25 10.58 -18.56
C GLU A 54 -0.62 9.97 -17.30
N GLU A 55 -0.20 10.80 -16.33
CA GLU A 55 0.42 10.32 -15.10
C GLU A 55 -0.47 9.36 -14.30
N MET A 56 -1.79 9.60 -14.31
CA MET A 56 -2.76 8.76 -13.59
C MET A 56 -2.93 7.40 -14.26
N LEU A 57 -2.90 7.36 -15.60
CA LEU A 57 -2.95 6.12 -16.37
C LEU A 57 -1.66 5.30 -16.18
N LYS A 58 -0.50 5.98 -16.23
CA LYS A 58 0.80 5.36 -15.96
C LYS A 58 0.80 4.71 -14.57
N HIS A 59 0.46 5.48 -13.53
CA HIS A 59 0.46 5.00 -12.15
C HIS A 59 -0.46 3.79 -11.99
N ALA A 60 -1.72 3.86 -12.44
CA ALA A 60 -2.64 2.73 -12.34
C ALA A 60 -2.13 1.46 -13.06
N ALA A 61 -1.51 1.62 -14.23
CA ALA A 61 -0.94 0.50 -14.99
C ALA A 61 0.27 -0.13 -14.27
N GLU A 62 1.11 0.69 -13.64
CA GLU A 62 2.26 0.24 -12.86
C GLU A 62 1.81 -0.53 -11.61
N GLU A 63 0.82 -0.04 -10.89
CA GLU A 63 0.23 -0.74 -9.73
C GLU A 63 -0.36 -2.11 -10.11
N PHE A 64 -1.08 -2.21 -11.23
CA PHE A 64 -1.56 -3.50 -11.73
C PHE A 64 -0.40 -4.44 -12.08
N ARG A 65 0.69 -3.89 -12.64
CA ARG A 65 1.89 -4.67 -12.95
C ARG A 65 2.61 -5.12 -11.68
N HIS A 66 2.69 -4.30 -10.63
CA HIS A 66 3.25 -4.70 -9.34
C HIS A 66 2.46 -5.86 -8.74
N ALA A 67 1.13 -5.73 -8.72
CA ALA A 67 0.22 -6.77 -8.25
C ALA A 67 0.49 -8.09 -8.96
N HIS A 68 0.51 -8.06 -10.30
CA HIS A 68 0.80 -9.24 -11.11
C HIS A 68 2.21 -9.79 -10.88
N HIS A 69 3.23 -8.92 -10.79
CA HIS A 69 4.61 -9.32 -10.54
C HIS A 69 4.75 -10.07 -9.21
N LEU A 70 4.20 -9.53 -8.13
CA LEU A 70 4.21 -10.17 -6.80
C LEU A 70 3.55 -11.55 -6.84
N LYS A 71 2.44 -11.68 -7.57
CA LYS A 71 1.76 -12.96 -7.78
C LYS A 71 2.68 -13.99 -8.46
N ARG A 72 3.37 -13.58 -9.53
CA ARG A 72 4.35 -14.42 -10.24
C ARG A 72 5.53 -14.82 -9.35
N GLN A 73 5.94 -13.99 -8.38
CA GLN A 73 7.03 -14.33 -7.45
C GLN A 73 6.67 -15.49 -6.51
N ILE A 74 5.39 -15.80 -6.30
CA ILE A 74 4.94 -16.86 -5.37
C ILE A 74 5.51 -18.23 -5.76
N GLU A 75 5.62 -18.51 -7.05
CA GLU A 75 6.21 -19.76 -7.60
C GLU A 75 7.66 -19.98 -7.14
N LYS A 76 8.36 -18.92 -6.72
CA LYS A 76 9.75 -18.98 -6.26
C LYS A 76 9.88 -19.45 -4.81
N VAL A 77 8.79 -19.40 -4.04
CA VAL A 77 8.78 -19.70 -2.59
C VAL A 77 7.85 -20.85 -2.25
N SER A 78 6.85 -21.15 -3.07
CA SER A 78 5.87 -22.21 -2.80
C SER A 78 5.44 -22.91 -4.09
N THR A 79 5.21 -24.21 -4.00
CA THR A 79 4.59 -25.01 -5.08
C THR A 79 3.06 -24.98 -5.02
N LYS A 80 2.47 -24.58 -3.88
CA LYS A 80 1.02 -24.36 -3.77
C LYS A 80 0.65 -23.08 -4.51
N SER A 81 -0.34 -23.19 -5.40
CA SER A 81 -0.88 -22.01 -6.07
C SER A 81 -1.66 -21.14 -5.09
N MET A 82 -1.55 -19.83 -5.29
CA MET A 82 -2.28 -18.80 -4.54
C MET A 82 -3.26 -18.11 -5.47
N ASP A 83 -4.20 -18.85 -6.08
CA ASP A 83 -4.96 -18.34 -7.24
C ASP A 83 -5.81 -17.11 -6.94
N THR A 84 -6.31 -17.00 -5.70
CA THR A 84 -7.29 -15.96 -5.31
C THR A 84 -6.81 -15.11 -4.15
N TYR A 85 -7.51 -14.01 -3.89
CA TYR A 85 -7.37 -13.18 -2.69
C TYR A 85 -8.36 -13.60 -1.59
N SER A 86 -8.64 -14.90 -1.48
CA SER A 86 -9.47 -15.40 -0.38
C SER A 86 -8.76 -15.23 0.96
N LEU A 87 -9.53 -15.03 2.04
CA LEU A 87 -8.96 -14.74 3.37
C LEU A 87 -8.00 -15.81 3.86
N ALA A 88 -8.22 -17.09 3.51
CA ALA A 88 -7.35 -18.20 3.88
C ALA A 88 -5.95 -18.14 3.21
N LEU A 89 -5.85 -17.44 2.07
CA LEU A 89 -4.63 -17.31 1.27
C LEU A 89 -3.93 -15.96 1.47
N MET A 90 -4.40 -15.14 2.41
CA MET A 90 -3.82 -13.84 2.75
C MET A 90 -3.49 -13.78 4.23
N LEU A 91 -2.57 -12.89 4.59
CA LEU A 91 -2.25 -12.57 5.97
C LEU A 91 -3.05 -11.35 6.42
N GLY A 92 -3.33 -11.23 7.72
CA GLY A 92 -4.00 -10.05 8.29
C GLY A 92 -5.52 -9.99 8.08
N GLY A 93 -6.10 -10.96 7.37
CA GLY A 93 -7.55 -11.14 7.23
C GLY A 93 -8.29 -9.86 6.82
N ILE A 94 -9.34 -9.53 7.58
CA ILE A 94 -10.19 -8.35 7.36
C ILE A 94 -9.38 -7.04 7.38
N SER A 95 -8.31 -6.97 8.18
CA SER A 95 -7.46 -5.77 8.27
C SER A 95 -6.76 -5.48 6.94
N SER A 96 -6.31 -6.51 6.23
CA SER A 96 -5.72 -6.37 4.89
C SER A 96 -6.79 -6.03 3.86
N LEU A 97 -7.92 -6.74 3.89
CA LEU A 97 -9.03 -6.59 2.92
C LEU A 97 -9.61 -5.16 2.91
N HIS A 98 -9.64 -4.50 4.07
CA HIS A 98 -10.25 -3.18 4.19
C HIS A 98 -9.24 -2.05 4.43
N TYR A 99 -7.93 -2.30 4.30
CA TYR A 99 -6.90 -1.32 4.62
C TYR A 99 -7.11 0.01 3.87
N LEU A 100 -7.06 -0.03 2.53
CA LEU A 100 -7.23 1.16 1.68
C LEU A 100 -8.65 1.72 1.78
N THR A 101 -9.67 0.86 1.81
CA THR A 101 -11.08 1.29 1.90
C THR A 101 -11.36 2.07 3.18
N VAL A 102 -10.86 1.62 4.33
CA VAL A 102 -11.04 2.33 5.61
C VAL A 102 -10.26 3.63 5.64
N LEU A 103 -9.04 3.65 5.10
CA LEU A 103 -8.26 4.88 4.99
C LEU A 103 -8.98 5.92 4.14
N ASP A 104 -9.50 5.53 2.98
CA ASP A 104 -10.24 6.40 2.07
C ASP A 104 -11.53 6.96 2.69
N LEU A 105 -12.28 6.11 3.41
CA LEU A 105 -13.46 6.54 4.15
C LEU A 105 -13.12 7.55 5.25
N LYS A 106 -12.02 7.33 5.99
CA LYS A 106 -11.55 8.27 7.02
C LYS A 106 -11.13 9.59 6.39
N ALA A 107 -10.37 9.55 5.30
CA ALA A 107 -9.91 10.72 4.57
C ALA A 107 -11.08 11.56 4.05
N SER A 108 -12.03 10.92 3.35
CA SER A 108 -13.22 11.58 2.81
C SER A 108 -14.06 12.26 3.90
N ARG A 109 -14.23 11.60 5.06
CA ARG A 109 -14.96 12.18 6.21
C ARG A 109 -14.24 13.38 6.81
N TYR A 110 -12.92 13.31 6.93
CA TYR A 110 -12.11 14.41 7.41
C TYR A 110 -12.19 15.62 6.48
N LEU A 111 -11.98 15.42 5.16
CA LEU A 111 -12.03 16.49 4.17
C LEU A 111 -13.41 17.15 4.11
N LYS A 112 -14.49 16.37 4.28
CA LYS A 112 -15.84 16.91 4.43
C LYS A 112 -15.97 17.83 5.63
N ARG A 113 -15.39 17.47 6.79
CA ARG A 113 -15.38 18.31 8.00
C ARG A 113 -14.49 19.54 7.84
N ALA A 114 -13.44 19.45 7.04
CA ALA A 114 -12.57 20.56 6.68
C ALA A 114 -13.22 21.53 5.66
N GLY A 115 -14.47 21.28 5.23
CA GLY A 115 -15.25 22.21 4.43
C GLY A 115 -15.09 22.05 2.92
N LEU A 116 -14.44 20.99 2.43
CA LEU A 116 -14.29 20.76 0.99
C LEU A 116 -15.63 20.35 0.36
N THR A 117 -15.83 20.78 -0.90
CA THR A 117 -17.00 20.38 -1.70
C THR A 117 -16.91 18.90 -2.10
N LYS A 118 -18.04 18.29 -2.47
CA LYS A 118 -18.09 16.86 -2.85
C LYS A 118 -17.08 16.48 -3.95
N ASN A 119 -16.95 17.32 -4.98
CA ASN A 119 -16.01 17.06 -6.09
C ASN A 119 -14.55 17.21 -5.61
N ALA A 120 -14.25 18.27 -4.86
CA ALA A 120 -12.92 18.49 -4.30
C ALA A 120 -12.51 17.38 -3.32
N ILE A 121 -13.46 16.79 -2.57
CA ILE A 121 -13.19 15.66 -1.69
C ILE A 121 -12.69 14.45 -2.50
N LYS A 122 -13.28 14.14 -3.66
CA LYS A 122 -12.87 12.97 -4.46
C LYS A 122 -11.40 13.11 -4.88
N GLU A 123 -11.06 14.26 -5.47
CA GLU A 123 -9.70 14.54 -5.96
C GLU A 123 -8.67 14.66 -4.83
N ALA A 124 -9.02 15.38 -3.75
CA ALA A 124 -8.13 15.51 -2.60
C ALA A 124 -7.95 14.18 -1.86
N ALA A 125 -9.01 13.37 -1.69
CA ALA A 125 -8.90 12.07 -1.06
C ALA A 125 -8.04 11.12 -1.88
N TYR A 126 -8.15 11.12 -3.21
CA TYR A 126 -7.24 10.40 -4.09
C TYR A 126 -5.79 10.77 -3.79
N LEU A 127 -5.43 12.05 -3.96
CA LEU A 127 -4.06 12.54 -3.78
C LEU A 127 -3.51 12.22 -2.38
N LEU A 128 -4.28 12.52 -1.33
CA LEU A 128 -3.83 12.38 0.06
C LEU A 128 -3.73 10.93 0.52
N VAL A 129 -4.65 10.06 0.08
CA VAL A 129 -4.62 8.63 0.43
C VAL A 129 -3.49 7.95 -0.33
N THR A 130 -3.34 8.22 -1.63
CA THR A 130 -2.22 7.69 -2.42
C THR A 130 -0.90 8.11 -1.76
N TYR A 131 -0.69 9.40 -1.50
CA TYR A 131 0.50 9.89 -0.79
C TYR A 131 0.84 9.11 0.50
N ALA A 132 -0.15 8.86 1.36
CA ALA A 132 0.07 8.14 2.61
C ALA A 132 0.41 6.65 2.39
N ILE A 133 -0.14 6.03 1.35
CA ILE A 133 0.15 4.65 0.96
C ILE A 133 1.56 4.55 0.35
N GLU A 134 1.93 5.45 -0.57
CA GLU A 134 3.28 5.51 -1.17
C GLU A 134 4.38 5.64 -0.10
N LEU A 135 4.17 6.48 0.92
CA LEU A 135 5.10 6.58 2.06
C LEU A 135 5.25 5.25 2.81
N ARG A 136 4.14 4.52 3.01
CA ARG A 136 4.17 3.22 3.67
C ARG A 136 4.85 2.17 2.81
N ALA A 137 4.54 2.15 1.52
CA ALA A 137 5.08 1.22 0.54
C ALA A 137 6.60 1.42 0.38
N ASP A 138 7.09 2.66 0.30
CA ASP A 138 8.53 2.96 0.27
C ASP A 138 9.25 2.39 1.52
N GLU A 139 8.72 2.61 2.73
CA GLU A 139 9.30 2.02 3.95
C GLU A 139 9.25 0.49 3.91
N LEU A 140 8.09 -0.08 3.59
CA LEU A 140 7.85 -1.52 3.60
C LEU A 140 8.75 -2.24 2.61
N TYR A 141 8.81 -1.77 1.35
CA TYR A 141 9.58 -2.42 0.30
C TYR A 141 11.09 -2.33 0.51
N ARG A 142 11.61 -1.24 1.09
CA ARG A 142 13.04 -1.17 1.47
C ARG A 142 13.39 -2.22 2.51
N ILE A 143 12.59 -2.30 3.57
CA ILE A 143 12.83 -3.29 4.63
C ILE A 143 12.67 -4.71 4.09
N TYR A 144 11.66 -4.92 3.24
CA TYR A 144 11.42 -6.22 2.63
C TYR A 144 12.57 -6.65 1.73
N ASP A 145 13.07 -5.77 0.86
CA ASP A 145 14.23 -6.03 0.00
C ASP A 145 15.48 -6.41 0.83
N ASP A 146 15.73 -5.72 1.94
CA ASP A 146 16.83 -6.04 2.84
C ASP A 146 16.64 -7.40 3.55
N VAL A 147 15.42 -7.71 4.01
CA VAL A 147 15.12 -9.02 4.61
C VAL A 147 15.28 -10.14 3.58
N LEU A 148 14.83 -9.94 2.33
CA LEU A 148 14.97 -10.90 1.24
C LEU A 148 16.44 -11.19 0.92
N LYS A 149 17.28 -10.15 0.83
CA LYS A 149 18.74 -10.30 0.62
C LYS A 149 19.40 -11.07 1.75
N ASN A 150 19.10 -10.71 3.00
CA ASN A 150 19.66 -11.37 4.17
C ASN A 150 19.25 -12.85 4.27
N ALA A 151 18.04 -13.19 3.80
CA ALA A 151 17.55 -14.56 3.74
C ALA A 151 18.02 -15.33 2.49
N GLY A 152 18.74 -14.70 1.55
CA GLY A 152 19.12 -15.31 0.28
C GLY A 152 17.91 -15.69 -0.60
N SER A 153 16.78 -14.99 -0.46
CA SER A 153 15.56 -15.30 -1.19
C SER A 153 15.68 -15.00 -2.68
N LYS A 154 15.01 -15.81 -3.52
CA LYS A 154 14.93 -15.60 -4.98
C LYS A 154 13.87 -14.57 -5.40
N VAL A 155 13.04 -14.12 -4.46
CA VAL A 155 12.02 -13.09 -4.67
C VAL A 155 12.71 -11.75 -4.88
N ALA A 156 12.21 -10.94 -5.81
CA ALA A 156 12.75 -9.63 -6.11
C ALA A 156 11.64 -8.57 -6.16
N VAL A 157 11.84 -7.47 -5.42
CA VAL A 157 10.92 -6.32 -5.35
C VAL A 157 11.58 -4.99 -5.74
N LYS A 158 12.83 -5.04 -6.22
CA LYS A 158 13.63 -3.85 -6.53
C LYS A 158 13.00 -2.94 -7.60
N SER A 159 12.31 -3.51 -8.59
CA SER A 159 11.61 -2.73 -9.62
C SER A 159 10.45 -1.94 -9.03
N ILE A 160 9.66 -2.55 -8.14
CA ILE A 160 8.56 -1.88 -7.42
C ILE A 160 9.13 -0.69 -6.65
N LEU A 161 10.17 -0.91 -5.83
CA LEU A 161 10.81 0.15 -5.04
C LEU A 161 11.33 1.35 -5.86
N LEU A 162 11.72 1.15 -7.12
CA LEU A 162 12.16 2.27 -7.96
C LEU A 162 10.98 3.15 -8.37
N GLU A 163 9.87 2.51 -8.75
CA GLU A 163 8.66 3.15 -9.28
C GLU A 163 7.90 3.89 -8.17
N GLU A 164 7.79 3.31 -6.98
CA GLU A 164 7.18 3.91 -5.77
C GLU A 164 7.81 5.28 -5.41
N LYS A 165 9.10 5.47 -5.69
CA LYS A 165 9.77 6.77 -5.46
C LYS A 165 9.30 7.83 -6.46
N GLU A 166 9.06 7.43 -7.70
CA GLU A 166 8.52 8.33 -8.72
C GLU A 166 7.10 8.72 -8.34
N HIS A 167 6.25 7.74 -8.00
CA HIS A 167 4.88 7.95 -7.54
C HIS A 167 4.82 8.89 -6.33
N LEU A 168 5.66 8.66 -5.32
CA LEU A 168 5.73 9.53 -4.15
C LEU A 168 6.09 10.98 -4.51
N ASN A 169 7.03 11.20 -5.43
CA ASN A 169 7.40 12.54 -5.88
C ASN A 169 6.23 13.23 -6.59
N GLU A 170 5.51 12.52 -7.47
CA GLU A 170 4.32 13.03 -8.15
C GLU A 170 3.23 13.44 -7.14
N MET A 171 3.02 12.63 -6.09
CA MET A 171 2.09 12.97 -5.02
C MET A 171 2.54 14.20 -4.23
N ILE A 172 3.83 14.33 -3.92
CA ILE A 172 4.39 15.52 -3.25
C ILE A 172 4.16 16.79 -4.10
N GLU A 173 4.38 16.73 -5.41
CA GLU A 173 4.06 17.85 -6.30
C GLU A 173 2.57 18.20 -6.30
N GLY A 174 1.71 17.19 -6.25
CA GLY A 174 0.27 17.38 -6.07
C GLY A 174 -0.07 18.09 -4.76
N LEU A 175 0.57 17.72 -3.65
CA LEU A 175 0.35 18.36 -2.34
C LEU A 175 0.70 19.84 -2.32
N HIS A 176 1.74 20.27 -3.05
CA HIS A 176 2.07 21.69 -3.18
C HIS A 176 0.98 22.49 -3.90
N LYS A 177 0.20 21.85 -4.78
CA LYS A 177 -0.88 22.47 -5.56
C LYS A 177 -2.21 22.46 -4.79
N LEU A 178 -2.35 21.60 -3.78
CA LEU A 178 -3.54 21.51 -2.94
C LEU A 178 -3.49 22.54 -1.81
N PRO A 179 -4.48 23.44 -1.66
CA PRO A 179 -4.56 24.33 -0.52
C PRO A 179 -4.52 23.56 0.80
N SER A 180 -3.62 23.96 1.71
CA SER A 180 -3.36 23.23 2.97
C SER A 180 -3.02 21.74 2.78
N GLY A 181 -2.45 21.37 1.62
CA GLY A 181 -2.21 19.98 1.24
C GLY A 181 -1.39 19.21 2.27
N PHE A 182 -0.29 19.79 2.75
CA PHE A 182 0.54 19.16 3.79
C PHE A 182 -0.15 19.03 5.15
N VAL A 183 -1.04 19.97 5.52
CA VAL A 183 -1.84 19.87 6.75
C VAL A 183 -2.84 18.73 6.64
N HIS A 184 -3.48 18.59 5.49
CA HIS A 184 -4.35 17.44 5.24
C HIS A 184 -3.56 16.13 5.20
N ALA A 185 -2.37 16.12 4.58
CA ALA A 185 -1.52 14.95 4.48
C ALA A 185 -1.07 14.46 5.87
N GLU A 186 -0.72 15.37 6.78
CA GLU A 186 -0.45 15.05 8.19
C GLU A 186 -1.64 14.34 8.85
N GLN A 187 -2.88 14.82 8.63
CA GLN A 187 -4.02 14.13 9.22
C GLN A 187 -4.25 12.72 8.62
N ILE A 188 -4.06 12.56 7.31
CA ILE A 188 -4.24 11.26 6.63
C ILE A 188 -3.13 10.27 7.00
N CYS A 189 -1.87 10.72 7.10
CA CYS A 189 -0.75 9.89 7.55
C CYS A 189 -0.96 9.37 8.98
N ALA A 190 -1.56 10.19 9.87
CA ALA A 190 -1.92 9.72 11.21
C ALA A 190 -2.98 8.61 11.16
N PHE A 191 -4.00 8.75 10.30
CA PHE A 191 -5.01 7.69 10.10
C PHE A 191 -4.41 6.41 9.51
N GLU A 192 -3.47 6.54 8.58
CA GLU A 192 -2.71 5.42 8.01
C GLU A 192 -1.89 4.73 9.09
N GLY A 193 -1.15 5.48 9.92
CA GLY A 193 -0.33 4.90 10.98
C GLY A 193 -1.13 4.06 11.99
N ASP A 194 -2.33 4.52 12.35
CA ASP A 194 -3.26 3.75 13.19
C ASP A 194 -3.72 2.44 12.52
N LEU A 195 -3.96 2.48 11.21
CA LEU A 195 -4.35 1.29 10.44
C LEU A 195 -3.17 0.34 10.27
N CYS A 196 -1.97 0.85 9.97
CA CYS A 196 -0.74 0.08 9.87
C CYS A 196 -0.44 -0.69 11.15
N LYS A 197 -0.55 -0.01 12.31
CA LYS A 197 -0.41 -0.66 13.62
C LYS A 197 -1.35 -1.84 13.78
N LYS A 198 -2.63 -1.67 13.45
CA LYS A 198 -3.64 -2.74 13.54
C LYS A 198 -3.37 -3.86 12.55
N TRP A 199 -2.94 -3.52 11.34
CA TRP A 199 -2.61 -4.46 10.28
C TRP A 199 -1.42 -5.35 10.67
N ILE A 200 -0.32 -4.76 11.15
CA ILE A 200 0.84 -5.50 11.67
C ILE A 200 0.45 -6.44 12.81
N LEU A 201 -0.38 -5.98 13.76
CA LEU A 201 -0.88 -6.83 14.84
C LEU A 201 -1.74 -7.99 14.32
N SER A 202 -2.60 -7.73 13.33
CA SER A 202 -3.45 -8.74 12.71
C SER A 202 -2.63 -9.80 11.98
N ILE A 203 -1.62 -9.41 11.23
CA ILE A 203 -0.72 -10.34 10.53
C ILE A 203 0.04 -11.20 11.54
N ASN A 204 0.55 -10.59 12.62
CA ASN A 204 1.28 -11.34 13.65
C ASN A 204 0.44 -12.45 14.28
N ARG A 205 -0.87 -12.23 14.47
CA ARG A 205 -1.80 -13.25 14.94
C ARG A 205 -1.99 -14.37 13.91
N THR A 206 -2.21 -14.01 12.64
CA THR A 206 -2.36 -15.00 11.55
C THR A 206 -1.14 -15.90 11.36
N ILE A 207 0.07 -15.46 11.73
CA ILE A 207 1.29 -16.28 11.63
C ILE A 207 1.51 -17.14 12.88
N GLN A 208 0.83 -16.86 13.98
CA GLN A 208 0.91 -17.65 15.23
C GLN A 208 -0.11 -18.79 15.30
N GLU A 209 -1.15 -18.73 14.48
CA GLU A 209 -2.16 -19.78 14.27
C GLU A 209 -1.65 -20.86 13.31
#